data_AF-A0A8T7FF53-F1
#
_entry.id   AF-A0A8T7FF53-F1
#
_cell.length_a   1.000
_cell.length_b   1.000
_cell.length_c   1.000
_cell.angle_alpha   90.00
_cell.angle_beta   90.00
_cell.angle_gamma   90.00
#
_symmetry.space_group_name_H-M   'P 1'
#
loop_
_entity.id
_entity.type
_entity.pdbx_description
1 polymer ?
#
loop_
_entity_poly.entity_id
_entity_poly.type
_entity_poly.pdbx_seq_one_letter_code
_entity_poly.pdbx_strand_id
1 'polypeptide(L)'
;MPPFDFTIHARDMLAERKIPEDWVWRVLNDPDETHIGDDGNMHYTKVIQERDGRILHVVVNPNVQLNRIVTLFFDRRLTRTK
;
A
#
# COMPACT_ATOMS: atom_id res chain seq x y z
N MET A 1 -4.40 1.61 -18.16
CA MET A 1 -3.29 1.78 -17.21
C MET A 1 -3.80 2.65 -16.09
N PRO A 2 -3.86 2.17 -14.84
CA PRO A 2 -4.33 3.04 -13.76
C PRO A 2 -3.30 4.17 -13.51
N PRO A 3 -3.71 5.40 -13.22
CA PRO A 3 -2.85 6.60 -13.22
C PRO A 3 -2.10 6.78 -11.89
N PHE A 4 -1.46 5.73 -11.37
CA PHE A 4 -0.70 5.80 -10.13
C PHE A 4 0.80 5.82 -10.44
N ASP A 5 1.50 6.77 -9.83
CA ASP A 5 2.93 6.96 -10.00
C ASP A 5 3.64 6.65 -8.67
N PHE A 6 4.66 5.80 -8.71
CA PHE A 6 5.45 5.48 -7.53
C PHE A 6 6.51 6.54 -7.30
N THR A 7 6.56 7.07 -6.08
CA THR A 7 7.72 7.88 -5.66
C THR A 7 8.98 7.03 -5.60
N ILE A 8 10.14 7.69 -5.69
CA ILE A 8 11.44 7.04 -5.46
C ILE A 8 11.45 6.31 -4.12
N HIS A 9 10.87 6.91 -3.07
CA HIS A 9 10.75 6.29 -1.76
C HIS A 9 9.90 5.01 -1.77
N ALA A 10 8.74 5.03 -2.43
CA ALA A 10 7.91 3.83 -2.56
C ALA A 10 8.61 2.72 -3.35
N ARG A 11 9.33 3.05 -4.42
CA ARG A 11 10.10 2.07 -5.22
C ARG A 11 11.24 1.45 -4.43
N ASP A 12 11.93 2.26 -3.63
CA ASP A 12 12.99 1.78 -2.77
C ASP A 12 12.44 0.81 -1.71
N MET A 13 11.33 1.17 -1.05
CA MET A 13 10.62 0.29 -0.10
C MET A 13 10.16 -1.03 -0.73
N LEU A 14 9.70 -1.02 -1.99
CA LEU A 14 9.35 -2.24 -2.73
C LEU A 14 10.55 -3.17 -2.86
N ALA A 15 11.70 -2.62 -3.30
CA ALA A 15 12.92 -3.37 -3.51
C ALA A 15 13.51 -3.88 -2.18
N GLU A 16 13.67 -3.01 -1.18
CA GLU A 16 14.24 -3.35 0.12
C GLU A 16 13.42 -4.42 0.85
N ARG A 17 12.09 -4.30 0.82
CA ARG A 17 11.19 -5.23 1.53
C ARG A 17 10.75 -6.40 0.65
N LYS A 18 11.23 -6.48 -0.59
CA LYS A 18 10.82 -7.47 -1.61
C LYS A 18 9.30 -7.56 -1.70
N ILE A 19 8.63 -6.41 -1.80
CA ILE A 19 7.19 -6.33 -1.98
C ILE A 19 6.94 -6.38 -3.49
N PRO A 20 6.19 -7.37 -4.01
CA PRO A 20 5.80 -7.38 -5.40
C PRO A 20 4.82 -6.24 -5.69
N GLU A 21 5.04 -5.54 -6.80
CA GLU A 21 4.14 -4.50 -7.30
C GLU A 21 2.72 -5.02 -7.50
N ASP A 22 2.57 -6.30 -7.86
CA ASP A 22 1.28 -6.99 -8.01
C ASP A 22 0.41 -6.86 -6.76
N TRP A 23 1.00 -6.95 -5.56
CA TRP A 23 0.24 -6.76 -4.31
C TRP A 23 -0.21 -5.32 -4.13
N VAL A 24 0.59 -4.33 -4.55
CA VAL A 24 0.18 -2.93 -4.51
C VAL A 24 -1.02 -2.71 -5.43
N TRP A 25 -0.97 -3.24 -6.66
CA TRP A 25 -2.10 -3.15 -7.58
C TRP A 25 -3.35 -3.83 -7.04
N ARG A 26 -3.23 -4.98 -6.36
CA ARG A 26 -4.35 -5.63 -5.68
C ARG A 26 -4.91 -4.78 -4.55
N VAL A 27 -4.06 -4.17 -3.72
CA VAL A 27 -4.50 -3.28 -2.64
C VAL A 27 -5.25 -2.07 -3.20
N LEU A 28 -4.78 -1.50 -4.32
CA LEU A 28 -5.43 -0.34 -4.94
C LEU A 28 -6.74 -0.70 -5.66
N ASN A 29 -6.82 -1.88 -6.26
CA ASN A 29 -8.00 -2.31 -7.03
C ASN A 29 -9.08 -2.93 -6.13
N ASP A 30 -8.68 -3.69 -5.12
CA ASP A 30 -9.55 -4.39 -4.17
C ASP A 30 -8.95 -4.27 -2.75
N PRO A 31 -9.04 -3.11 -2.10
CA PRO A 31 -8.60 -2.96 -0.71
C PRO A 31 -9.55 -3.70 0.24
N ASP A 32 -9.01 -4.27 1.33
CA ASP A 32 -9.86 -4.76 2.43
C ASP A 32 -10.42 -3.58 3.25
N GLU A 33 -9.60 -2.55 3.46
CA GLU A 33 -9.98 -1.35 4.18
C GLU A 33 -9.35 -0.12 3.54
N THR A 34 -10.13 0.97 3.51
CA THR A 34 -9.70 2.26 2.98
C THR A 34 -10.12 3.38 3.91
N HIS A 35 -9.19 4.26 4.27
CA HIS A 35 -9.51 5.48 5.01
C HIS A 35 -8.73 6.67 4.49
N ILE A 36 -9.26 7.86 4.73
CA ILE A 36 -8.55 9.11 4.47
C ILE A 36 -7.89 9.51 5.80
N GLY A 37 -6.57 9.66 5.79
CA GLY A 37 -5.82 10.15 6.94
C GLY A 37 -6.07 11.64 7.17
N ASP A 38 -5.77 12.13 8.37
CA ASP A 38 -5.95 13.54 8.75
C ASP A 38 -5.13 14.49 7.85
N ASP A 39 -3.97 14.03 7.35
CA ASP A 39 -3.15 14.71 6.35
C ASP A 39 -3.76 14.77 4.93
N GLY A 40 -4.96 14.22 4.72
CA GLY A 40 -5.64 14.19 3.41
C GLY A 40 -5.09 13.13 2.44
N ASN A 41 -4.24 12.21 2.91
CA ASN A 41 -3.78 11.07 2.13
C ASN A 41 -4.80 9.93 2.17
N MET A 42 -4.93 9.17 1.08
CA MET A 42 -5.70 7.94 1.06
C MET A 42 -4.83 6.76 1.48
N HIS A 43 -5.31 6.00 2.44
CA HIS A 43 -4.68 4.81 2.95
C HIS A 43 -5.48 3.61 2.50
N TYR A 44 -4.80 2.66 1.89
CA TYR A 44 -5.36 1.41 1.43
C TYR A 44 -4.66 0.28 2.17
N THR A 45 -5.41 -0.56 2.86
CA THR A 45 -4.88 -1.71 3.58
C THR A 45 -5.48 -2.98 3.00
N LYS A 46 -4.63 -4.00 2.79
CA LYS A 46 -5.08 -5.33 2.35
C LYS A 46 -4.33 -6.42 3.09
N VAL A 47 -5.04 -7.48 3.47
CA VAL A 47 -4.43 -8.65 4.08
C VAL A 47 -3.80 -9.51 2.98
N ILE A 48 -2.47 -9.65 3.02
CA ILE A 48 -1.74 -10.49 2.10
C ILE A 48 -1.54 -11.86 2.74
N GLN A 49 -2.45 -12.78 2.43
CA GLN A 49 -2.37 -14.18 2.90
C GLN A 49 -1.07 -14.86 2.46
N GLU A 50 -0.56 -14.52 1.27
CA GLU A 50 0.70 -15.03 0.70
C GLU A 50 1.94 -14.67 1.54
N ARG A 51 1.83 -13.70 2.45
CA ARG A 51 2.93 -13.27 3.33
C ARG A 51 2.55 -13.39 4.79
N ASP A 52 2.14 -14.58 5.20
CA ASP A 52 1.81 -14.93 6.59
C ASP A 52 0.57 -14.17 7.10
N GLY A 53 -0.31 -13.74 6.19
CA GLY A 53 -1.46 -12.90 6.54
C GLY A 53 -1.08 -11.48 6.96
N ARG A 54 0.10 -10.97 6.56
CA ARG A 54 0.50 -9.59 6.87
C ARG A 54 -0.35 -8.59 6.11
N ILE A 55 -0.63 -7.47 6.76
CA ILE A 55 -1.38 -6.38 6.16
C ILE A 55 -0.41 -5.49 5.38
N LEU A 56 -0.63 -5.34 4.08
CA LEU A 56 0.07 -4.34 3.26
C LEU A 56 -0.70 -3.03 3.34
N HIS A 57 -0.02 -2.00 3.83
CA HIS A 57 -0.53 -0.64 3.92
C HIS A 57 0.10 0.19 2.80
N VAL A 58 -0.73 0.76 1.93
CA VAL A 58 -0.33 1.60 0.81
C VAL A 58 -0.92 3.00 1.02
N VAL A 59 -0.07 4.01 1.06
CA VAL A 59 -0.47 5.41 1.25
C VAL A 59 -0.32 6.13 -0.09
N VAL A 60 -1.44 6.67 -0.57
CA VAL A 60 -1.56 7.40 -1.82
C VAL A 60 -1.95 8.83 -1.50
N ASN A 61 -1.27 9.79 -2.11
CA ASN A 61 -1.70 11.18 -2.03
C ASN A 61 -2.58 11.51 -3.25
N PRO A 62 -3.89 11.77 -3.06
CA PRO A 62 -4.79 12.14 -4.14
C PRO A 62 -4.70 13.62 -4.53
N ASN A 63 -4.02 14.46 -3.74
CA ASN A 63 -3.90 15.90 -4.01
C ASN A 63 -2.91 16.22 -5.14
N VAL A 64 -2.26 15.21 -5.71
CA VAL A 64 -1.33 15.33 -6.83
C VAL A 64 -2.01 14.82 -8.10
N GLN A 65 -1.84 15.54 -9.22
CA GLN A 65 -2.54 15.26 -10.49
C GLN A 65 -2.40 13.80 -11.00
N LEU A 66 -1.35 13.09 -10.58
CA LEU A 66 -1.26 11.63 -10.66
C LEU A 66 -1.24 11.10 -9.24
N ASN A 67 -2.30 10.39 -8.82
CA ASN A 67 -2.46 9.76 -7.51
C ASN A 67 -1.15 9.06 -7.10
N ARG A 68 -0.36 9.71 -6.26
CA ARG A 68 1.06 9.34 -6.10
C ARG A 68 1.23 8.45 -4.88
N ILE A 69 1.85 7.31 -5.08
CA ILE A 69 2.13 6.37 -3.99
C ILE A 69 3.31 6.91 -3.20
N VAL A 70 3.00 7.44 -2.02
CA VAL A 70 3.96 8.12 -1.13
C VAL A 70 4.80 7.09 -0.40
N THR A 71 4.14 6.10 0.19
CA THR A 71 4.82 5.06 0.96
C THR A 71 3.98 3.78 1.00
N LEU A 72 4.65 2.66 1.22
CA LEU A 72 4.03 1.35 1.37
C LEU A 72 4.85 0.50 2.32
N PHE A 73 4.18 -0.21 3.21
CA PHE A 73 4.83 -1.04 4.21
C PHE A 73 3.90 -2.16 4.71
N PHE A 74 4.48 -3.25 5.18
CA PHE A 74 3.71 -4.23 5.95
C PHE A 74 3.53 -3.76 7.38
N ASP A 75 2.30 -3.84 7.86
CA ASP A 75 2.05 -3.72 9.28
C ASP A 75 2.65 -4.94 10.00
N ARG A 76 3.48 -4.64 11.00
CA ARG A 76 4.25 -5.63 11.77
C ARG A 76 3.55 -6.09 13.04
N ARG A 77 2.35 -5.57 13.35
CA ARG A 77 1.66 -5.83 14.63
C ARG A 77 0.51 -6.82 14.55
N LEU A 78 0.09 -7.23 13.36
CA LEU A 78 -1.00 -8.19 13.17
C LEU A 78 -0.49 -9.50 12.56
N THR A 79 0.31 -10.26 13.32
CA THR A 79 0.18 -11.71 13.23
C THR A 79 -1.19 -12.01 13.82
N ARG A 80 -2.20 -12.20 12.97
CA ARG A 80 -3.47 -12.76 13.40
C ARG A 80 -3.21 -14.24 13.70
N THR A 81 -2.66 -14.49 14.90
CA THR A 81 -2.58 -15.83 15.48
C THR A 81 -3.98 -16.41 15.42
N LYS A 82 -4.15 -17.45 14.62
CA LYS A 82 -5.35 -18.26 14.57
C LYS A 82 -5.05 -19.61 15.19
#